data_AF-A0A8C2JYY6-F1
#
_entry.id   AF-A0A8C2JYY6-F1
#
_cell.length_a   1.000
_cell.length_b   1.000
_cell.length_c   1.000
_cell.angle_alpha   90.00
_cell.angle_beta   90.00
_cell.angle_gamma   90.00
#
_symmetry.space_group_name_H-M   'P 1'
#
loop_
_entity.id
_entity.type
_entity.pdbx_description
1 polymer ?
#
loop_
_entity_poly.entity_id
_entity_poly.type
_entity_poly.pdbx_seq_one_letter_code
_entity_poly.pdbx_strand_id
1 'polypeptide(L)'
;YDKDEIHNNNTNDPVCRVKYGRMKDCDLYSNRPEVTVINGTLIINRVIRADSGNYTLTLNHRSDGTETSTDLQVNVEGTETLSLQSHVLQRPHSHANESLP
;
A
#
# COMPACT_ATOMS: atom_id res chain seq x y z
N TYR A 1 -3.16 15.02 -25.17
CA TYR A 1 -2.85 13.73 -24.53
C TYR A 1 -3.16 13.86 -23.09
N ASP A 2 -4.08 13.03 -22.65
CA ASP A 2 -4.65 13.12 -21.32
C ASP A 2 -3.72 12.44 -20.32
N LYS A 3 -3.84 12.87 -19.07
CA LYS A 3 -3.04 12.36 -17.96
C LYS A 3 -4.00 11.92 -16.87
N ASP A 4 -3.67 10.80 -16.24
CA ASP A 4 -4.49 10.26 -15.18
C ASP A 4 -3.64 10.24 -13.91
N GLU A 5 -4.22 10.63 -12.79
CA GLU A 5 -3.59 10.60 -11.48
C GLU A 5 -4.46 9.82 -10.51
N ILE A 6 -3.84 8.90 -9.78
CA ILE A 6 -4.49 8.08 -8.77
C ILE A 6 -3.92 8.48 -7.42
N HIS A 7 -4.80 8.90 -6.51
CA HIS A 7 -4.45 9.35 -5.16
C HIS A 7 -5.11 8.43 -4.13
N ASN A 8 -4.45 8.16 -3.00
CA ASN A 8 -5.08 7.56 -1.82
C ASN A 8 -5.12 8.60 -0.71
N ASN A 9 -6.26 8.76 -0.04
CA ASN A 9 -6.51 9.81 0.94
C ASN A 9 -5.84 9.58 2.32
N ASN A 10 -4.72 8.85 2.38
CA ASN A 10 -3.90 8.75 3.60
C ASN A 10 -2.86 9.88 3.58
N THR A 11 -2.46 10.37 4.74
CA THR A 11 -1.92 11.73 5.00
C THR A 11 -0.52 12.09 4.44
N ASN A 12 0.03 11.31 3.52
CA ASN A 12 1.14 11.76 2.66
C ASN A 12 0.59 11.79 1.22
N ASP A 13 1.17 12.51 0.26
CA ASP A 13 0.63 12.60 -1.11
C ASP A 13 1.19 11.50 -2.07
N PRO A 14 1.21 10.18 -1.80
CA PRO A 14 1.67 9.25 -2.81
C PRO A 14 0.64 9.20 -3.93
N VAL A 15 1.11 9.49 -5.14
CA VAL A 15 0.31 9.54 -6.37
C VAL A 15 0.85 8.54 -7.38
N CYS A 16 -0.04 7.90 -8.14
CA CYS A 16 0.34 7.19 -9.35
C CYS A 16 -0.06 7.99 -10.57
N ARG A 17 0.95 8.47 -11.31
CA ARG A 17 0.80 9.22 -12.54
C ARG A 17 0.82 8.25 -13.72
N VAL A 18 -0.25 8.28 -14.49
CA VAL A 18 -0.46 7.46 -15.67
C VAL A 18 -0.46 8.35 -16.91
N LYS A 19 0.25 7.91 -17.95
CA LYS A 19 0.27 8.60 -19.24
C LYS A 19 0.31 7.59 -20.37
N TYR A 20 -0.57 7.76 -21.34
CA TYR A 20 -0.74 6.82 -22.46
C TYR A 20 -1.07 5.40 -21.97
N GLY A 21 -1.91 5.31 -20.93
CA GLY A 21 -2.31 4.04 -20.32
C GLY A 21 -1.17 3.27 -19.65
N ARG A 22 -0.02 3.91 -19.40
CA ARG A 22 1.14 3.30 -18.73
C ARG A 22 1.51 4.09 -17.48
N MET A 23 1.90 3.37 -16.44
CA MET A 23 2.47 3.96 -15.24
C MET A 23 3.74 4.73 -15.61
N LYS A 24 3.86 5.95 -15.11
CA LYS A 24 5.07 6.77 -15.23
C LYS A 24 5.80 6.88 -13.91
N ASP A 25 5.03 7.16 -12.88
CA ASP A 25 5.51 7.40 -11.53
C ASP A 25 4.44 6.92 -10.56
N CYS A 26 4.80 6.26 -9.46
CA CYS A 26 3.84 5.65 -8.56
C CYS A 26 4.43 5.43 -7.18
N ASP A 27 4.18 6.38 -6.31
CA ASP A 27 4.66 6.35 -4.93
C ASP A 27 3.85 5.36 -4.07
N LEU A 28 2.56 5.17 -4.39
CA LEU A 28 1.62 4.32 -3.64
C LEU A 28 2.11 2.86 -3.52
N TYR A 29 2.76 2.36 -4.57
CA TYR A 29 3.12 0.94 -4.71
C TYR A 29 4.56 0.71 -5.15
N SER A 30 5.43 1.69 -4.90
CA SER A 30 6.84 1.71 -5.32
C SER A 30 7.64 0.46 -4.92
N ASN A 31 7.26 -0.24 -3.84
CA ASN A 31 7.89 -1.49 -3.38
C ASN A 31 7.09 -2.77 -3.67
N ARG A 32 6.03 -2.70 -4.49
CA ARG A 32 5.13 -3.84 -4.76
C ARG A 32 5.21 -4.27 -6.24
N PRO A 33 6.05 -5.27 -6.59
CA PRO A 33 6.23 -5.69 -7.99
C PRO A 33 4.96 -6.32 -8.61
N GLU A 34 3.98 -6.67 -7.79
CA GLU A 34 2.70 -7.26 -8.21
C GLU A 34 1.66 -6.21 -8.63
N VAL A 35 2.01 -4.92 -8.55
CA VAL A 35 1.16 -3.80 -8.96
C VAL A 35 1.62 -3.25 -10.31
N THR A 36 0.68 -3.07 -11.24
CA THR A 36 0.95 -2.56 -12.59
C THR A 36 -0.16 -1.63 -13.06
N VAL A 37 0.09 -0.88 -14.14
CA VAL A 37 -0.97 -0.15 -14.86
C VAL A 37 -1.02 -0.64 -16.30
N ILE A 38 -2.20 -1.06 -16.75
CA ILE A 38 -2.46 -1.49 -18.11
C ILE A 38 -3.64 -0.69 -18.64
N ASN A 39 -3.43 0.04 -19.74
CA ASN A 39 -4.46 0.83 -20.42
C ASN A 39 -5.22 1.81 -19.50
N GLY A 40 -4.52 2.41 -18.52
CA GLY A 40 -5.15 3.34 -17.57
C GLY A 40 -5.74 2.68 -16.34
N THR A 41 -5.76 1.34 -16.28
CA THR A 41 -6.27 0.59 -15.13
C THR A 41 -5.14 0.19 -14.19
N LEU A 42 -5.25 0.56 -12.91
CA LEU A 42 -4.40 0.05 -11.84
C LEU A 42 -4.78 -1.39 -11.50
N ILE A 43 -3.82 -2.31 -11.59
CA ILE A 43 -4.01 -3.74 -11.36
C ILE A 43 -3.12 -4.15 -10.19
N ILE A 44 -3.73 -4.69 -9.13
CA ILE A 44 -3.06 -5.22 -7.94
C ILE A 44 -3.29 -6.73 -7.92
N ASN A 45 -2.29 -7.52 -8.31
CA ASN A 45 -2.46 -8.97 -8.45
C ASN A 45 -2.59 -9.71 -7.10
N ARG A 46 -1.94 -9.19 -6.05
CA ARG A 46 -2.07 -9.71 -4.69
C ARG A 46 -2.59 -8.61 -3.77
N VAL A 47 -3.86 -8.68 -3.42
CA VAL A 47 -4.46 -7.66 -2.55
C VAL A 47 -4.10 -7.95 -1.09
N ILE A 48 -3.69 -6.93 -0.34
CA ILE A 48 -3.47 -6.97 1.11
C ILE A 48 -4.37 -5.96 1.80
N ARG A 49 -4.62 -6.11 3.11
CA ARG A 49 -5.50 -5.20 3.86
C ARG A 49 -5.09 -3.73 3.78
N ALA A 50 -3.79 -3.46 3.66
CA ALA A 50 -3.24 -2.12 3.49
C ALA A 50 -3.59 -1.47 2.14
N ASP A 51 -4.13 -2.22 1.18
CA ASP A 51 -4.64 -1.68 -0.09
C ASP A 51 -6.03 -1.06 0.06
N SER A 52 -6.69 -1.27 1.20
CA SER A 52 -7.97 -0.60 1.51
C SER A 52 -7.76 0.91 1.64
N GLY A 53 -8.76 1.69 1.25
CA GLY A 53 -8.70 3.14 1.34
C GLY A 53 -9.69 3.83 0.43
N ASN A 54 -9.71 5.16 0.52
CA ASN A 54 -10.46 6.00 -0.39
C ASN A 54 -9.50 6.50 -1.47
N TYR A 55 -9.79 6.14 -2.70
CA TYR A 55 -9.00 6.51 -3.87
C TYR A 55 -9.71 7.60 -4.65
N THR A 56 -8.97 8.59 -5.14
CA THR A 56 -9.46 9.57 -6.10
C THR A 56 -8.73 9.33 -7.42
N LEU A 57 -9.51 9.13 -8.49
CA LEU A 57 -9.00 9.10 -9.85
C LEU A 57 -9.30 10.45 -10.50
N THR A 58 -8.25 11.14 -10.95
CA THR A 58 -8.33 12.42 -11.64
C THR A 58 -7.88 12.27 -13.08
N LEU A 59 -8.72 12.71 -14.02
CA LEU A 59 -8.47 12.72 -15.46
C LEU A 59 -8.30 14.17 -15.93
N ASN A 60 -7.09 14.49 -16.37
CA ASN A 60 -6.70 15.80 -16.87
C ASN A 60 -6.70 15.82 -18.41
N HIS A 61 -7.72 16.44 -19.00
CA HIS A 61 -7.84 16.59 -20.44
C HIS A 61 -7.02 17.79 -20.92
N ARG A 62 -5.92 17.52 -21.63
CA ARG A 62 -5.03 18.60 -22.11
C ARG A 62 -5.57 19.36 -23.31
N SER A 63 -6.49 18.77 -24.06
CA SER A 63 -7.04 19.38 -25.28
C SER A 63 -7.93 20.59 -24.97
N ASP A 64 -8.69 20.53 -23.88
CA ASP A 64 -9.65 21.56 -23.47
C ASP A 64 -9.37 22.13 -22.07
N GLY A 65 -8.39 21.59 -21.35
CA GLY A 65 -8.01 22.03 -20.01
C GLY A 65 -8.99 21.60 -18.93
N THR A 66 -9.93 20.69 -19.23
CA THR A 66 -10.90 20.21 -18.26
C THR A 66 -10.31 19.13 -17.35
N GLU A 67 -10.81 19.09 -16.11
CA GLU A 67 -10.50 18.05 -15.15
C GLU A 67 -11.80 17.36 -14.75
N THR A 68 -11.77 16.03 -14.69
CA THR A 68 -12.86 15.22 -14.13
C THR A 68 -12.29 14.28 -13.09
N SER A 69 -13.02 14.07 -12.00
CA SER A 69 -12.59 13.19 -10.91
C SER A 69 -13.70 12.27 -10.44
N THR A 70 -13.30 11.13 -9.89
CA THR A 70 -14.22 10.18 -9.25
C THR A 70 -13.55 9.56 -8.03
N ASP A 71 -14.34 9.36 -6.97
CA ASP A 71 -13.88 8.76 -5.73
C ASP A 71 -14.34 7.31 -5.63
N LEU A 72 -13.45 6.43 -5.18
CA LEU A 72 -13.68 5.01 -4.99
C LEU A 72 -13.29 4.59 -3.57
N GLN A 73 -14.24 4.07 -2.82
CA GLN A 73 -13.95 3.39 -1.56
C GLN A 73 -13.61 1.93 -1.83
N VAL A 74 -12.40 1.52 -1.45
CA VAL A 74 -11.90 0.15 -1.58
C VAL A 74 -11.82 -0.49 -0.20
N ASN A 75 -12.56 -1.60 -0.03
CA ASN A 75 -12.56 -2.39 1.18
C ASN A 75 -11.95 -3.77 0.89
N VAL A 76 -10.92 -4.16 1.65
CA VAL A 76 -10.32 -5.49 1.55
C VAL A 76 -10.74 -6.35 2.73
N GLU A 77 -11.38 -7.48 2.44
CA GLU A 77 -11.79 -8.47 3.43
C GLU A 77 -10.86 -9.69 3.39
N GLY A 78 -10.64 -10.33 4.55
CA GLY A 78 -9.85 -11.54 4.66
C GLY A 78 -9.87 -12.12 6.07
N THR A 79 -9.46 -13.37 6.25
CA THR A 79 -9.42 -14.02 7.57
C THR A 79 -8.07 -13.79 8.25
N GLU A 80 -8.06 -13.21 9.45
CA GLU A 80 -6.86 -13.09 10.29
C GLU A 80 -6.42 -14.49 10.74
N THR A 81 -5.19 -14.89 10.43
CA THR A 81 -4.53 -16.02 11.10
C THR A 81 -3.65 -15.45 12.21
N LEU A 82 -4.15 -15.49 13.44
CA LEU A 82 -3.37 -15.11 14.61
C LEU A 82 -2.21 -16.11 14.79
N SER A 83 -0.99 -15.68 14.52
CA SER A 83 0.21 -16.45 14.89
C SER A 83 0.55 -16.16 16.36
N LEU A 84 0.26 -17.11 17.25
CA LEU A 84 0.75 -17.06 18.62
C LEU A 84 2.25 -17.38 18.63
N GLN A 85 3.09 -16.36 18.73
CA GLN A 85 4.52 -16.57 19.01
C GLN A 85 4.70 -16.83 20.51
N SER A 86 4.98 -18.07 20.88
CA SER A 86 5.39 -18.41 22.24
C SER A 86 6.79 -17.87 22.51
N HIS A 87 6.91 -16.80 23.30
CA HIS A 87 8.17 -16.45 23.94
C HIS A 87 8.41 -17.40 25.10
N VAL A 88 9.31 -18.38 24.92
CA VAL A 88 9.80 -19.19 26.04
C VAL A 88 10.62 -18.26 26.95
N LEU A 89 10.10 -17.98 28.15
CA LEU A 89 10.84 -17.33 29.23
C LEU A 89 12.10 -18.15 29.55
N GLN A 90 13.26 -17.66 29.12
CA GLN A 90 14.54 -18.21 29.58
C GLN A 90 14.68 -17.91 31.08
N ARG A 91 14.70 -18.97 31.89
CA ARG A 91 14.98 -18.86 33.33
C ARG A 91 16.41 -18.32 33.51
N PRO A 92 16.64 -17.35 34.40
CA PRO A 92 18.00 -16.98 34.78
C PRO A 92 18.66 -18.16 35.51
N HIS A 93 19.80 -18.62 35.01
CA HIS A 93 20.67 -19.56 35.72
C HIS A 93 21.25 -18.85 36.96
N SER A 94 20.83 -19.25 38.15
CA SER A 94 21.50 -18.88 39.39
C SER A 94 22.77 -19.72 39.55
N HIS A 95 23.94 -19.13 39.37
CA HIS A 95 25.17 -19.68 39.95
C HIS A 95 25.24 -19.21 41.40
N ALA A 96 24.84 -20.08 42.32
CA ALA A 96 25.30 -20.01 43.69
C ALA A 96 26.74 -20.51 43.72
N ASN A 97 27.66 -19.70 44.25
CA ASN A 97 28.90 -20.21 44.83
C ASN A 97 29.05 -19.56 46.21
N GLU A 98 28.65 -20.34 47.22
CA GLU A 98 29.16 -20.25 48.58
C GLU A 98 30.65 -20.61 48.57
N SER A 99 31.48 -19.79 49.22
CA SER A 99 32.49 -20.25 50.18
C SER A 99 33.33 -19.07 50.69
N LEU A 100 32.98 -18.59 51.89
CA LEU A 100 33.90 -17.97 52.88
C LEU A 100 34.46 -19.12 53.75
N PRO A 101 35.69 -19.05 54.25
CA PRO A 101 36.13 -18.01 55.19
C PRO A 101 37.36 -17.19 54.76
#